data_AF-A0A941XQF0-F1
#
_entry.id   AF-A0A941XQF0-F1
#
_cell.length_a   1.000
_cell.length_b   1.000
_cell.length_c   1.000
_cell.angle_alpha   90.00
_cell.angle_beta   90.00
_cell.angle_gamma   90.00
#
_symmetry.space_group_name_H-M   'P 1'
#
loop_
_entity.id
_entity.type
_entity.pdbx_description
1 polymer ?
#
loop_
_entity_poly.entity_id
_entity_poly.type
_entity_poly.pdbx_seq_one_letter_code
_entity_poly.pdbx_strand_id
1 'polypeptide(L)' 'YNVIIVMPENMSDDRKKLIRKYQAKLILTIKEEGMKGAINKAKELASDKNNLYFNQFYQQANIDAHIKMTAK' A
#
# COMPACT_ATOMS: atom_id res chain seq x y z
N TYR A 1 3.75 7.29 12.79
CA TYR A 1 3.82 7.75 11.39
C TYR A 1 2.40 7.92 10.86
N ASN A 2 2.16 8.96 10.05
CA ASN A 2 0.92 9.06 9.30
C ASN A 2 0.99 8.11 8.11
N VAL A 3 0.10 7.11 8.07
CA VAL A 3 0.12 6.08 7.03
C VAL A 3 -0.99 6.35 6.03
N ILE A 4 -0.62 6.36 4.75
CA ILE A 4 -1.56 6.43 3.63
C ILE A 4 -1.51 5.09 2.91
N ILE A 5 -2.67 4.44 2.76
CA ILE A 5 -2.81 3.20 1.99
C ILE A 5 -3.64 3.49 0.76
N VAL A 6 -3.10 3.10 -0.40
CA VAL A 6 -3.77 3.22 -1.70
C VAL A 6 -4.12 1.82 -2.18
N MET A 7 -5.37 1.57 -2.55
CA MET A 7 -5.80 0.29 -3.09
C MET A 7 -7.00 0.40 -4.03
N PRO A 8 -7.24 -0.61 -4.89
CA PRO A 8 -8.45 -0.66 -5.71
C PRO A 8 -9.73 -0.72 -4.88
N GLU A 9 -10.79 -0.10 -5.37
CA GLU A 9 -12.10 -0.07 -4.69
C GLU A 9 -12.76 -1.46 -4.54
N ASN A 10 -12.41 -2.43 -5.41
CA ASN A 10 -12.94 -3.79 -5.40
C ASN A 10 -12.38 -4.66 -4.26
N MET A 11 -11.51 -4.13 -3.40
CA MET A 11 -11.06 -4.80 -2.18
C MET A 11 -12.21 -4.96 -1.19
N SER A 12 -12.17 -6.04 -0.40
CA SER A 12 -13.17 -6.36 0.62
C SER A 12 -13.40 -5.21 1.60
N ASP A 13 -14.65 -4.98 2.00
CA ASP A 13 -14.98 -3.90 2.94
C ASP A 13 -14.40 -4.12 4.33
N ASP A 14 -14.20 -5.37 4.77
CA ASP A 14 -13.56 -5.66 6.04
C ASP A 14 -12.10 -5.18 6.08
N ARG A 15 -11.38 -5.34 4.97
CA ARG A 15 -10.02 -4.79 4.82
C ARG A 15 -10.03 -3.26 4.92
N LYS A 16 -10.98 -2.59 4.27
CA LYS A 16 -11.13 -1.12 4.35
C LYS A 16 -11.44 -0.66 5.77
N LYS A 17 -12.35 -1.35 6.46
CA LYS A 17 -12.72 -1.08 7.87
C LYS A 17 -11.53 -1.25 8.80
N LEU A 18 -10.77 -2.34 8.65
CA LEU A 18 -9.59 -2.62 9.47
C LEU A 18 -8.56 -1.50 9.35
N ILE A 19 -8.26 -1.05 8.14
CA ILE A 19 -7.31 0.04 7.88
C ILE A 19 -7.75 1.34 8.53
N ARG A 20 -9.02 1.71 8.35
CA ARG A 20 -9.60 2.91 8.99
C ARG A 20 -9.58 2.82 10.51
N LYS A 21 -9.79 1.63 11.09
CA LYS A 21 -9.71 1.40 12.54
C LYS A 21 -8.31 1.70 13.09
N TYR A 22 -7.25 1.42 12.32
CA TYR A 22 -5.87 1.81 12.65
C TYR A 22 -5.54 3.27 12.33
N GLN A 23 -6.54 4.11 12.04
CA GLN A 23 -6.39 5.55 11.73
C GLN A 23 -5.52 5.84 10.50
N ALA A 24 -5.32 4.86 9.63
CA ALA A 24 -4.63 5.06 8.36
C ALA A 24 -5.57 5.74 7.34
N LYS A 25 -5.01 6.67 6.56
CA LYS A 25 -5.73 7.34 5.47
C LYS A 25 -5.87 6.36 4.30
N LEU A 26 -7.11 6.07 3.92
CA LEU A 26 -7.40 5.15 2.82
C LEU A 26 -7.78 5.93 1.56
N ILE A 27 -7.06 5.71 0.47
CA ILE A 27 -7.35 6.25 -0.87
C ILE A 27 -7.73 5.08 -1.77
N LEU A 28 -8.90 5.18 -2.39
CA LEU A 28 -9.39 4.15 -3.31
C LEU A 28 -9.11 4.57 -4.75
N THR A 29 -8.61 3.64 -5.56
CA THR A 29 -8.45 3.81 -7.02
C THR A 29 -9.53 3.03 -7.77
N ILE A 30 -9.76 3.43 -9.01
CA ILE A 30 -10.77 2.83 -9.88
C ILE A 30 -10.42 1.35 -10.12
N LYS A 31 -11.42 0.46 -10.06
CA LYS A 31 -11.20 -0.98 -10.15
C LYS A 31 -10.55 -1.42 -11.47
N GLU A 32 -10.83 -0.74 -12.59
CA GLU A 32 -10.34 -1.08 -13.93
C GLU A 32 -8.82 -0.94 -14.05
N GLU A 33 -8.22 -0.01 -13.29
CA GLU A 33 -6.77 0.17 -13.28
C GLU A 33 -6.05 -0.87 -12.39
N GLY A 34 -6.81 -1.60 -11.58
CA GLY A 34 -6.32 -2.62 -10.66
C GLY A 34 -5.16 -2.14 -9.79
N MET A 35 -4.24 -3.04 -9.48
CA MET A 35 -3.07 -2.73 -8.64
C MET A 35 -2.13 -1.72 -9.29
N LYS A 36 -2.08 -1.66 -10.62
CA LYS A 36 -1.21 -0.71 -11.33
C LYS A 36 -1.66 0.74 -11.09
N GLY A 37 -2.97 1.00 -11.10
CA GLY A 37 -3.54 2.30 -10.72
C GLY A 37 -3.19 2.69 -9.29
N ALA A 38 -3.32 1.76 -8.35
CA ALA A 38 -2.95 1.98 -6.95
C ALA A 38 -1.45 2.32 -6.78
N ILE A 39 -0.56 1.61 -7.49
CA ILE A 39 0.89 1.89 -7.47
C ILE A 39 1.18 3.28 -8.06
N ASN A 40 0.56 3.62 -9.19
CA ASN A 40 0.75 4.92 -9.85
C ASN A 40 0.31 6.06 -8.93
N LYS A 41 -0.86 5.93 -8.30
CA LYS A 41 -1.37 6.94 -7.37
C LYS A 41 -0.49 7.05 -6.11
N ALA A 42 0.03 5.93 -5.61
CA ALA A 42 0.98 5.94 -4.50
C ALA A 42 2.30 6.65 -4.87
N LYS A 43 2.81 6.45 -6.09
CA LYS A 43 3.98 7.17 -6.62
C LYS A 43 3.73 8.67 -6.78
N GLU A 44 2.54 9.05 -7.24
CA GLU A 44 2.13 10.46 -7.34
C GLU A 44 2.16 11.13 -5.96
N LEU A 45 1.59 10.49 -4.93
CA LEU A 45 1.61 10.99 -3.56
C LEU A 45 3.03 11.05 -2.97
N ALA A 46 3.88 10.08 -3.33
CA ALA A 46 5.27 10.02 -2.93
C ALA A 46 6.16 11.09 -3.59
N SER A 47 5.67 11.82 -4.60
CA SER A 47 6.43 12.92 -5.20
C SER A 47 6.60 14.11 -4.24
N ASP A 48 5.74 14.21 -3.23
CA ASP A 48 5.94 15.12 -2.10
C ASP A 48 7.14 14.65 -1.26
N LYS A 49 8.13 15.53 -1.06
CA LYS A 49 9.37 15.25 -0.32
C LYS A 49 9.14 14.87 1.15
N ASN A 50 7.96 15.17 1.71
CA ASN A 50 7.62 14.81 3.07
C ASN A 50 7.10 13.38 3.20
N ASN A 51 6.83 12.71 2.07
CA ASN A 51 6.27 11.36 2.06
C ASN A 51 7.37 10.33 1.82
N LEU A 52 7.33 9.26 2.63
CA LEU A 52 8.14 8.07 2.42
C LEU A 52 7.32 7.02 1.68
N TYR A 53 7.87 6.48 0.60
CA TYR A 53 7.21 5.50 -0.24
C TYR A 53 7.76 4.10 0.00
N PHE A 54 6.88 3.17 0.36
CA PHE A 54 7.20 1.77 0.58
C PHE A 54 6.56 0.92 -0.52
N ASN A 55 7.38 0.34 -1.38
CA ASN A 55 6.90 -0.42 -2.54
C ASN A 55 7.09 -1.94 -2.34
N GLN A 56 6.06 -2.61 -1.82
CA GLN A 56 6.12 -4.06 -1.54
C GLN A 56 6.48 -4.93 -2.74
N PHE A 57 6.27 -4.46 -3.97
CA PHE A 57 6.51 -5.25 -5.19
C PHE A 57 7.96 -5.25 -5.66
N TYR A 58 8.75 -4.25 -5.27
CA TYR A 58 10.12 -4.06 -5.78
C TYR A 58 11.16 -3.87 -4.67
N GLN A 59 10.75 -3.77 -3.40
CA GLN A 59 11.67 -3.58 -2.29
C GLN A 59 12.35 -4.90 -1.89
N GLN A 60 13.69 -4.93 -1.91
CA GLN A 60 14.48 -6.08 -1.45
C GLN A 60 14.15 -6.49 0.00
N ALA A 61 13.79 -5.52 0.85
CA ALA A 61 13.41 -5.76 2.24
C ALA A 61 12.22 -6.74 2.39
N ASN A 62 11.31 -6.80 1.40
CA ASN A 62 10.21 -7.76 1.42
C ASN A 62 10.72 -9.21 1.25
N ILE A 63 11.63 -9.42 0.28
CA ILE A 63 12.27 -10.71 0.03
C ILE A 63 13.09 -11.14 1.26
N ASP A 64 13.92 -10.23 1.79
CA ASP A 64 14.79 -10.50 2.93
C ASP A 64 14.00 -10.89 4.19
N ALA A 65 12.81 -10.31 4.41
CA ALA A 65 11.95 -10.65 5.53
C ALA A 65 11.49 -12.11 5.47
N HIS A 66 11.09 -12.58 4.29
CA HIS A 66 10.68 -13.97 4.08
C HIS A 66 11.84 -14.95 4.25
N ILE A 67 13.03 -14.62 3.72
CA ILE A 67 14.24 -15.45 3.87
C ILE A 67 14.61 -15.60 5.36
N LYS A 68 14.59 -14.50 6.12
CA LYS A 68 15.02 -14.49 7.53
C LYS A 68 14.04 -15.17 8.49
N MET A 69 12.74 -15.03 8.23
CA MET A 69 11.69 -15.39 9.19
C MET A 69 10.78 -16.52 8.72
N THR A 70 10.35 -16.54 7.46
CA THR A 70 9.37 -17.52 6.95
C THR A 70 10.01 -18.83 6.49
N ALA A 71 11.19 -18.78 5.87
CA ALA A 71 11.86 -19.95 5.30
C ALA A 71 12.63 -20.82 6.31
N LYS A 72 12.60 -20.46 7.59
CA LYS A 72 13.09 -21.32 8.68
C LYS A 72 12.11 -22.47 8.92
#